data_AF-W4K805-F1
#
_entry.id   AF-W4K805-F1
#
_cell.length_a   1.000
_cell.length_b   1.000
_cell.length_c   1.000
_cell.angle_alpha   90.00
_cell.angle_beta   90.00
_cell.angle_gamma   90.00
#
_symmetry.space_group_name_H-M   'P 1'
#
loop_
_entity.id
_entity.type
_entity.pdbx_description
1 polymer ?
#
loop_
_entity_poly.entity_id
_entity_poly.type
_entity_poly.pdbx_seq_one_letter_code
_entity_poly.pdbx_strand_id
1 'polypeptide(L)'
;MSSAALISLLLSSIPVSATLEHRASSQGYYDPRDKGGSFLTQVPGTFPAGLGEPLNAIILGSSDETVLVDQETDGGLRNYFLSFGFAGECLGQHSGSDQGANLGDGNGSKNETAVIRWDYGNPTFGTCQETIQGGNHFRYWVQDGKDADSGAIFLAVSYELPDKQQHDIIYNGYNLARDWLVGNVTAQSSVIPTSNLTNQSIYSGQTSFDGYIYQTNVQYVSGLLSNTSDGINHYLSVGANGTNAVDGLVALLEVRLLSKPSSSS
;
A
#
# COMPACT_ATOMS: atom_id res chain seq x y z
N MET A 1 71.57 9.88 -33.92
CA MET A 1 70.16 10.33 -34.02
C MET A 1 69.32 9.06 -33.86
N SER A 2 68.78 8.83 -32.66
CA SER A 2 68.06 7.58 -32.32
C SER A 2 66.61 7.96 -32.01
N SER A 3 65.68 7.54 -32.86
CA SER A 3 64.24 7.75 -32.66
C SER A 3 63.66 6.55 -31.90
N ALA A 4 63.19 6.81 -30.68
CA ALA A 4 62.37 5.87 -29.93
C ALA A 4 60.91 6.00 -30.40
N ALA A 5 60.31 4.89 -30.84
CA ALA A 5 58.90 4.80 -31.15
C ALA A 5 58.09 4.58 -29.87
N LEU A 6 57.18 5.50 -29.53
CA LEU A 6 56.17 5.29 -28.49
C LEU A 6 55.06 4.39 -29.04
N ILE A 7 54.88 3.22 -28.43
CA ILE A 7 53.71 2.36 -28.63
C ILE A 7 52.61 2.87 -27.68
N SER A 8 51.55 3.42 -28.25
CA SER A 8 50.34 3.81 -27.52
C SER A 8 49.46 2.56 -27.32
N LEU A 9 49.36 2.09 -26.07
CA LEU A 9 48.36 1.09 -25.69
C LEU A 9 47.00 1.79 -25.56
N LEU A 10 46.09 1.52 -26.49
CA LEU A 10 44.67 1.82 -26.36
C LEU A 10 44.06 0.82 -25.37
N LEU A 11 43.76 1.25 -24.15
CA LEU A 11 42.90 0.50 -23.24
C LEU A 11 41.45 0.65 -23.72
N SER A 12 40.87 -0.42 -24.23
CA SER A 12 39.43 -0.51 -24.48
C SER A 12 38.69 -0.61 -23.14
N SER A 13 37.94 0.43 -22.78
CA SER A 13 37.01 0.37 -21.65
C SER A 13 35.85 -0.55 -21.99
N ILE A 14 35.75 -1.68 -21.29
CA ILE A 14 34.57 -2.55 -21.29
C ILE A 14 33.42 -1.74 -20.67
N PRO A 15 32.25 -1.62 -21.31
CA PRO A 15 31.11 -1.01 -20.66
C PRO A 15 30.70 -1.93 -19.51
N VAL A 16 30.84 -1.44 -18.28
CA VAL A 16 30.16 -2.01 -17.12
C VAL A 16 28.67 -1.84 -17.40
N SER A 17 27.97 -2.95 -17.60
CA SER A 17 26.51 -2.95 -17.67
C SER A 17 26.02 -2.48 -16.30
N ALA A 18 25.57 -1.23 -16.22
CA ALA A 18 24.83 -0.76 -15.07
C ALA A 18 23.57 -1.63 -15.01
N THR A 19 23.52 -2.57 -14.08
CA THR A 19 22.24 -3.03 -13.55
C THR A 19 21.48 -1.76 -13.17
N LEU A 20 20.29 -1.55 -13.76
CA LEU A 20 19.35 -0.57 -13.23
C LEU A 20 19.06 -1.04 -11.80
N GLU A 21 19.85 -0.59 -10.82
CA GLU A 21 19.37 -0.53 -9.46
C GLU A 21 18.18 0.41 -9.52
N HIS A 22 17.01 -0.16 -9.28
CA HIS A 22 15.76 0.55 -9.06
C HIS A 22 16.03 1.59 -7.96
N ARG A 23 16.43 2.80 -8.35
CA ARG A 23 16.58 3.90 -7.38
C ARG A 23 15.17 4.34 -7.06
N ALA A 24 14.54 3.60 -6.14
CA ALA A 24 13.44 4.12 -5.37
C ALA A 24 13.84 5.54 -4.91
N SER A 25 12.90 6.48 -4.96
CA SER A 25 13.15 7.84 -4.50
C SER A 25 13.75 7.79 -3.09
N SER A 26 14.42 8.85 -2.63
CA SER A 26 14.92 8.87 -1.24
C SER A 26 13.81 8.72 -0.18
N GLN A 27 12.54 8.83 -0.58
CA GLN A 27 11.35 8.64 0.24
C GLN A 27 10.71 7.25 0.06
N GLY A 28 11.17 6.43 -0.89
CA GLY A 28 10.60 5.13 -1.21
C GLY A 28 9.36 5.17 -2.12
N TYR A 29 8.89 6.34 -2.57
CA TYR A 29 7.80 6.52 -3.54
C TYR A 29 7.94 7.87 -4.25
N TYR A 30 7.30 8.06 -5.40
CA TYR A 30 7.15 9.38 -6.03
C TYR A 30 5.76 9.96 -5.71
N ASP A 31 5.67 11.26 -5.45
CA ASP A 31 4.38 11.90 -5.20
C ASP A 31 3.54 11.91 -6.49
N PRO A 32 2.35 11.25 -6.52
CA PRO A 32 1.49 11.23 -7.70
C PRO A 32 1.15 12.61 -8.25
N ARG A 33 1.06 13.63 -7.39
CA ARG A 33 0.60 14.98 -7.76
C ARG A 33 1.59 15.69 -8.66
N ASP A 34 2.88 15.37 -8.57
CA ASP A 34 3.94 16.00 -9.37
C ASP A 34 3.76 15.76 -10.87
N LYS A 35 2.99 14.73 -11.25
CA LYS A 35 2.78 14.31 -12.64
C LYS A 35 1.31 14.03 -12.98
N GLY A 36 0.40 14.74 -12.31
CA GLY A 36 -1.03 14.72 -12.64
C GLY A 36 -1.81 13.52 -12.11
N GLY A 37 -1.22 12.73 -11.20
CA GLY A 37 -1.90 11.75 -10.38
C GLY A 37 -2.51 12.35 -9.11
N SER A 38 -3.04 11.50 -8.24
CA SER A 38 -3.67 11.90 -6.98
C SER A 38 -3.51 10.85 -5.89
N PHE A 39 -3.60 11.29 -4.62
CA PHE A 39 -3.77 10.40 -3.46
C PHE A 39 -5.24 9.97 -3.24
N LEU A 40 -6.10 10.16 -4.25
CA LEU A 40 -7.47 9.70 -4.27
C LEU A 40 -7.66 8.70 -5.41
N THR A 41 -8.42 7.64 -5.16
CA THR A 41 -8.91 6.73 -6.20
C THR A 41 -9.95 7.42 -7.07
N GLN A 42 -10.31 6.78 -8.17
CA GLN A 42 -11.34 7.18 -9.10
C GLN A 42 -12.48 6.18 -8.98
N VAL A 43 -13.55 6.60 -8.31
CA VAL A 43 -14.71 5.75 -8.07
C VAL A 43 -15.80 6.09 -9.10
N PRO A 44 -16.24 5.13 -9.92
CA PRO A 44 -17.33 5.38 -10.85
C PRO A 44 -18.66 5.52 -10.09
N GLY A 45 -19.54 6.41 -10.58
CA GLY A 45 -20.93 6.47 -10.10
C GLY A 45 -21.14 7.13 -8.73
N THR A 46 -20.16 7.85 -8.19
CA THR A 46 -20.33 8.58 -6.92
C THR A 46 -21.36 9.71 -7.03
N PHE A 47 -21.93 10.11 -5.89
CA PHE A 47 -22.77 11.28 -5.79
C PHE A 47 -22.31 12.23 -4.66
N PRO A 48 -21.88 13.47 -4.98
CA PRO A 48 -21.64 14.01 -6.32
C PRO A 48 -20.61 13.21 -7.13
N ALA A 49 -20.59 13.40 -8.44
CA ALA A 49 -19.65 12.71 -9.32
C ALA A 49 -18.21 13.18 -9.08
N GLY A 50 -17.24 12.26 -9.18
CA GLY A 50 -15.81 12.57 -9.07
C GLY A 50 -15.25 12.53 -7.65
N LEU A 51 -15.91 11.81 -6.73
CA LEU A 51 -15.36 11.52 -5.41
C LEU A 51 -14.41 10.31 -5.50
N GLY A 52 -13.44 10.29 -4.59
CA GLY A 52 -12.44 9.23 -4.50
C GLY A 52 -12.24 8.72 -3.08
N GLU A 53 -11.70 7.52 -2.95
CA GLU A 53 -11.25 6.98 -1.67
C GLU A 53 -9.77 7.33 -1.44
N PRO A 54 -9.35 7.56 -0.19
CA PRO A 54 -7.99 7.99 0.10
C PRO A 54 -7.00 6.84 -0.05
N LEU A 55 -5.93 7.06 -0.82
CA LEU A 55 -4.71 6.27 -0.79
C LEU A 55 -3.93 6.62 0.48
N ASN A 56 -4.35 6.06 1.61
CA ASN A 56 -3.96 6.47 2.97
C ASN A 56 -2.86 5.61 3.61
N ALA A 57 -2.33 4.61 2.89
CA ALA A 57 -1.11 3.91 3.27
C ALA A 57 -0.24 3.59 2.05
N ILE A 58 1.08 3.48 2.26
CA ILE A 58 2.05 3.17 1.21
C ILE A 58 3.05 2.15 1.75
N ILE A 59 3.20 1.00 1.09
CA ILE A 59 4.38 0.15 1.28
C ILE A 59 5.48 0.72 0.40
N LEU A 60 6.55 1.16 1.04
CA LEU A 60 7.63 1.87 0.38
C LEU A 60 8.40 0.94 -0.57
N GLY A 61 8.76 1.46 -1.74
CA GLY A 61 9.63 0.80 -2.71
C GLY A 61 11.07 0.57 -2.21
N SER A 62 11.44 1.15 -1.06
CA SER A 62 12.68 0.85 -0.33
C SER A 62 12.61 -0.45 0.49
N SER A 63 11.41 -1.03 0.64
CA SER A 63 11.21 -2.36 1.23
C SER A 63 11.97 -3.44 0.47
N ASP A 64 12.17 -4.61 1.08
CA ASP A 64 12.87 -5.70 0.41
C ASP A 64 12.17 -6.12 -0.89
N GLU A 65 12.92 -6.25 -1.98
CA GLU A 65 12.39 -6.52 -3.32
C GLU A 65 11.47 -7.74 -3.37
N THR A 66 11.78 -8.78 -2.58
CA THR A 66 10.93 -9.97 -2.44
C THR A 66 9.51 -9.61 -1.99
N VAL A 67 9.35 -8.71 -1.02
CA VAL A 67 8.06 -8.29 -0.47
C VAL A 67 7.25 -7.49 -1.50
N LEU A 68 7.90 -6.82 -2.45
CA LEU A 68 7.24 -6.00 -3.46
C LEU A 68 6.71 -6.81 -4.65
N VAL A 69 6.99 -8.12 -4.71
CA VAL A 69 6.46 -9.00 -5.77
C VAL A 69 5.04 -9.45 -5.42
N ASP A 70 4.09 -9.21 -6.33
CA ASP A 70 2.68 -9.61 -6.14
C ASP A 70 2.48 -11.13 -6.22
N GLN A 71 2.76 -11.83 -5.12
CA GLN A 71 2.60 -13.27 -4.99
C GLN A 71 2.42 -13.71 -3.53
N GLU A 72 1.78 -14.87 -3.34
CA GLU A 72 1.61 -15.52 -2.03
C GLU A 72 2.80 -16.43 -1.65
N THR A 73 3.66 -16.77 -2.59
CA THR A 73 4.82 -17.64 -2.36
C THR A 73 6.10 -16.83 -2.12
N ASP A 74 7.16 -17.50 -1.66
CA ASP A 74 8.53 -16.96 -1.53
C ASP A 74 8.66 -15.69 -0.69
N GLY A 75 7.68 -15.41 0.17
CA GLY A 75 7.66 -14.23 1.02
C GLY A 75 7.19 -12.95 0.30
N GLY A 76 6.43 -13.10 -0.80
CA GLY A 76 5.90 -12.00 -1.59
C GLY A 76 4.84 -11.14 -0.89
N LEU A 77 4.36 -10.12 -1.60
CA LEU A 77 3.43 -9.10 -1.10
C LEU A 77 2.17 -9.70 -0.47
N ARG A 78 1.55 -10.69 -1.13
CA ARG A 78 0.35 -11.33 -0.60
C ARG A 78 0.66 -12.29 0.55
N ASN A 79 1.87 -12.87 0.59
CA ASN A 79 2.33 -13.62 1.77
C ASN A 79 2.48 -12.70 2.98
N TYR A 80 3.02 -11.50 2.77
CA TYR A 80 3.08 -10.46 3.78
C TYR A 80 1.66 -10.06 4.24
N PHE A 81 0.69 -9.90 3.35
CA PHE A 81 -0.70 -9.62 3.77
C PHE A 81 -1.27 -10.70 4.70
N LEU A 82 -1.01 -11.96 4.39
CA LEU A 82 -1.43 -13.10 5.21
C LEU A 82 -0.79 -13.08 6.60
N SER A 83 0.41 -12.50 6.77
CA SER A 83 1.10 -12.44 8.07
C SER A 83 0.40 -11.54 9.10
N PHE A 84 -0.47 -10.64 8.64
CA PHE A 84 -1.21 -9.73 9.51
C PHE A 84 -2.74 -9.85 9.36
N GLY A 85 -3.22 -11.00 8.88
CA GLY A 85 -4.65 -11.39 8.88
C GLY A 85 -5.45 -10.85 7.70
N PHE A 86 -4.80 -10.59 6.58
CA PHE A 86 -5.45 -10.10 5.36
C PHE A 86 -5.22 -11.08 4.21
N ALA A 87 -6.28 -11.40 3.49
CA ALA A 87 -6.23 -12.37 2.40
C ALA A 87 -6.98 -11.85 1.17
N GLY A 88 -6.73 -12.47 0.01
CA GLY A 88 -7.44 -12.17 -1.22
C GLY A 88 -8.95 -12.45 -1.12
N GLU A 89 -9.71 -11.93 -2.10
CA GLU A 89 -11.16 -12.06 -2.11
C GLU A 89 -11.64 -13.52 -2.08
N CYS A 90 -12.75 -13.73 -1.37
CA CYS A 90 -13.39 -15.02 -1.18
C CYS A 90 -13.64 -15.73 -2.53
N LEU A 91 -12.92 -16.82 -2.78
CA LEU A 91 -13.10 -17.65 -3.99
C LEU A 91 -13.07 -16.84 -5.31
N GLY A 92 -12.35 -15.71 -5.33
CA GLY A 92 -12.29 -14.79 -6.47
C GLY A 92 -13.60 -14.04 -6.76
N GLN A 93 -14.55 -13.99 -5.82
CA GLN A 93 -15.75 -13.18 -5.93
C GLN A 93 -15.40 -11.72 -5.65
N HIS A 94 -15.39 -10.91 -6.71
CA HIS A 94 -15.27 -9.46 -6.62
C HIS A 94 -16.67 -8.84 -6.46
N SER A 95 -16.97 -8.33 -5.25
CA SER A 95 -18.17 -7.53 -4.98
C SER A 95 -17.80 -6.06 -4.94
N GLY A 96 -18.31 -5.27 -5.89
CA GLY A 96 -18.03 -3.85 -6.05
C GLY A 96 -17.73 -3.48 -7.50
N SER A 97 -17.52 -2.19 -7.77
CA SER A 97 -16.95 -1.73 -9.03
C SER A 97 -15.44 -1.58 -8.86
N ASP A 98 -14.69 -1.95 -9.90
CA ASP A 98 -13.27 -1.63 -10.01
C ASP A 98 -13.04 -0.13 -9.79
N GLN A 99 -12.04 0.20 -8.98
CA GLN A 99 -11.59 1.57 -8.72
C GLN A 99 -10.30 1.87 -9.49
N GLY A 100 -10.24 3.03 -10.12
CA GLY A 100 -9.02 3.50 -10.76
C GLY A 100 -8.08 4.23 -9.80
N ALA A 101 -6.79 4.26 -10.08
CA ALA A 101 -5.86 5.23 -9.49
C ALA A 101 -4.84 5.68 -10.54
N ASN A 102 -4.53 6.98 -10.54
CA ASN A 102 -3.41 7.52 -11.31
C ASN A 102 -2.29 7.89 -10.33
N LEU A 103 -1.22 7.10 -10.32
CA LEU A 103 -0.09 7.27 -9.42
C LEU A 103 0.98 8.25 -9.93
N GLY A 104 0.69 9.00 -11.00
CA GLY A 104 1.62 9.98 -11.57
C GLY A 104 2.88 9.35 -12.18
N ASP A 105 2.86 8.05 -12.47
CA ASP A 105 4.01 7.27 -12.93
C ASP A 105 4.07 7.12 -14.46
N GLY A 106 3.13 7.74 -15.17
CA GLY A 106 3.06 7.69 -16.63
C GLY A 106 2.20 6.55 -17.18
N ASN A 107 1.58 5.74 -16.32
CA ASN A 107 0.59 4.75 -16.72
C ASN A 107 -0.82 5.34 -16.94
N GLY A 108 -1.07 6.56 -16.47
CA GLY A 108 -2.42 7.10 -16.38
C GLY A 108 -3.22 6.43 -15.28
N SER A 109 -4.55 6.38 -15.43
CA SER A 109 -5.40 5.67 -14.48
C SER A 109 -5.37 4.16 -14.74
N LYS A 110 -5.02 3.37 -13.73
CA LYS A 110 -5.07 1.90 -13.74
C LYS A 110 -6.12 1.41 -12.74
N ASN A 111 -6.81 0.31 -13.07
CA ASN A 111 -7.62 -0.41 -12.09
C ASN A 111 -6.72 -0.98 -10.97
N GLU A 112 -7.32 -1.25 -9.83
CA GLU A 112 -6.67 -1.93 -8.71
C GLU A 112 -6.06 -3.26 -9.15
N THR A 113 -4.95 -3.65 -8.50
CA THR A 113 -4.34 -4.96 -8.71
C THR A 113 -5.19 -6.07 -8.11
N ALA A 114 -5.68 -5.86 -6.89
CA ALA A 114 -6.65 -6.72 -6.22
C ALA A 114 -7.27 -6.00 -5.01
N VAL A 115 -8.33 -6.59 -4.47
CA VAL A 115 -8.90 -6.24 -3.16
C VAL A 115 -8.43 -7.27 -2.14
N ILE A 116 -7.99 -6.79 -0.99
CA ILE A 116 -7.51 -7.61 0.13
C ILE A 116 -8.40 -7.32 1.34
N ARG A 117 -8.91 -8.36 1.98
CA ARG A 117 -9.94 -8.28 3.03
C ARG A 117 -9.44 -8.91 4.32
N TRP A 118 -9.94 -8.42 5.44
CA TRP A 118 -9.71 -9.03 6.75
C TRP A 118 -10.22 -10.48 6.75
N ASP A 119 -9.36 -11.42 7.15
CA ASP A 119 -9.62 -12.85 7.01
C ASP A 119 -10.24 -13.49 8.26
N TYR A 120 -10.49 -12.74 9.34
CA TYR A 120 -11.02 -13.26 10.61
C TYR A 120 -10.25 -14.48 11.17
N GLY A 121 -8.96 -14.59 10.87
CA GLY A 121 -8.11 -15.72 11.26
C GLY A 121 -8.26 -16.96 10.38
N ASN A 122 -8.92 -16.85 9.21
CA ASN A 122 -9.06 -17.92 8.24
C ASN A 122 -8.86 -17.39 6.80
N PRO A 123 -7.66 -17.51 6.23
CA PRO A 123 -7.36 -16.97 4.90
C PRO A 123 -8.12 -17.64 3.75
N THR A 124 -8.69 -18.84 3.97
CA THR A 124 -9.46 -19.56 2.94
C THR A 124 -10.93 -19.15 2.91
N PHE A 125 -11.55 -18.90 4.07
CA PHE A 125 -13.00 -18.69 4.16
C PHE A 125 -13.42 -17.41 4.89
N GLY A 126 -12.53 -16.81 5.67
CA GLY A 126 -12.92 -15.68 6.50
C GLY A 126 -13.07 -14.38 5.72
N THR A 127 -12.47 -14.25 4.53
CA THR A 127 -12.81 -13.14 3.62
C THR A 127 -14.25 -13.25 3.08
N CYS A 128 -14.84 -14.45 3.06
CA CYS A 128 -16.26 -14.64 2.78
C CYS A 128 -17.14 -14.18 3.95
N GLN A 129 -16.63 -14.32 5.18
CA GLN A 129 -17.29 -13.83 6.39
C GLN A 129 -17.26 -12.30 6.43
N GLU A 130 -16.19 -11.68 5.93
CA GLU A 130 -16.09 -10.22 5.77
C GLU A 130 -17.20 -9.66 4.90
N THR A 131 -17.47 -10.25 3.73
CA THR A 131 -18.58 -9.82 2.86
C THR A 131 -19.93 -9.76 3.60
N ILE A 132 -20.14 -10.66 4.56
CA ILE A 132 -21.39 -10.77 5.32
C ILE A 132 -21.40 -9.87 6.57
N GLN A 133 -20.25 -9.55 7.14
CA GLN A 133 -20.12 -8.88 8.45
C GLN A 133 -19.55 -7.47 8.38
N GLY A 134 -18.96 -7.08 7.25
CA GLY A 134 -18.17 -5.87 7.09
C GLY A 134 -16.84 -5.94 7.85
N GLY A 135 -15.76 -5.48 7.22
CA GLY A 135 -14.44 -5.53 7.81
C GLY A 135 -13.49 -4.49 7.27
N ASN A 136 -12.29 -4.53 7.81
CA ASN A 136 -11.16 -3.78 7.28
C ASN A 136 -10.76 -4.43 5.94
N HIS A 137 -10.60 -3.62 4.91
CA HIS A 137 -10.12 -4.07 3.62
C HIS A 137 -9.27 -2.97 2.97
N PHE A 138 -8.54 -3.34 1.93
CA PHE A 138 -7.87 -2.38 1.09
C PHE A 138 -7.78 -2.82 -0.36
N ARG A 139 -7.78 -1.83 -1.25
CA ARG A 139 -7.37 -1.97 -2.66
C ARG A 139 -5.95 -1.46 -2.80
N TYR A 140 -5.20 -1.98 -3.77
CA TYR A 140 -3.83 -1.52 -3.98
C TYR A 140 -3.43 -1.40 -5.44
N TRP A 141 -2.44 -0.53 -5.68
CA TRP A 141 -1.83 -0.23 -6.96
C TRP A 141 -0.32 -0.17 -6.83
N VAL A 142 0.39 -0.56 -7.89
CA VAL A 142 1.86 -0.54 -7.95
C VAL A 142 2.31 0.70 -8.73
N GLN A 143 3.25 1.46 -8.18
CA GLN A 143 3.88 2.58 -8.88
C GLN A 143 5.06 2.10 -9.73
N ASP A 144 4.74 1.58 -10.92
CA ASP A 144 5.64 0.86 -11.85
C ASP A 144 5.79 1.55 -13.23
N GLY A 145 5.26 2.77 -13.37
CA GLY A 145 5.25 3.46 -14.64
C GLY A 145 6.60 4.08 -15.02
N LYS A 146 6.87 4.14 -16.33
CA LYS A 146 8.12 4.63 -16.93
C LYS A 146 8.58 6.02 -16.47
N ASP A 147 7.67 6.87 -15.98
CA ASP A 147 7.98 8.24 -15.58
C ASP A 147 8.30 8.32 -14.08
N ALA A 148 7.86 7.37 -13.25
CA ALA A 148 8.09 7.41 -11.81
C ALA A 148 8.05 6.02 -11.18
N ASP A 149 8.85 5.09 -11.69
CA ASP A 149 8.91 3.72 -11.18
C ASP A 149 9.67 3.65 -9.84
N SER A 150 8.93 3.47 -8.75
CA SER A 150 9.51 3.26 -7.42
C SER A 150 9.30 1.84 -6.90
N GLY A 151 8.37 1.08 -7.50
CA GLY A 151 7.91 -0.20 -6.96
C GLY A 151 7.04 -0.07 -5.70
N ALA A 152 6.73 1.15 -5.24
CA ALA A 152 5.89 1.36 -4.06
C ALA A 152 4.45 0.87 -4.30
N ILE A 153 3.83 0.36 -3.23
CA ILE A 153 2.45 -0.13 -3.24
C ILE A 153 1.56 0.88 -2.52
N PHE A 154 0.67 1.53 -3.26
CA PHE A 154 -0.29 2.48 -2.72
C PHE A 154 -1.57 1.76 -2.33
N LEU A 155 -2.04 1.98 -1.10
CA LEU A 155 -3.20 1.29 -0.52
C LEU A 155 -4.33 2.28 -0.25
N ALA A 156 -5.55 1.96 -0.70
CA ALA A 156 -6.78 2.60 -0.25
C ALA A 156 -7.38 1.73 0.85
N VAL A 157 -7.17 2.10 2.12
CA VAL A 157 -7.58 1.32 3.29
C VAL A 157 -8.87 1.89 3.88
N SER A 158 -9.89 1.06 4.05
CA SER A 158 -11.18 1.46 4.61
C SER A 158 -11.83 0.32 5.41
N TYR A 159 -12.87 0.65 6.19
CA TYR A 159 -13.65 -0.33 6.93
C TYR A 159 -15.10 -0.26 6.48
N GLU A 160 -15.58 -1.34 5.85
CA GLU A 160 -16.93 -1.44 5.33
C GLU A 160 -17.90 -1.99 6.38
N LEU A 161 -19.14 -1.55 6.29
CA LEU A 161 -20.30 -2.18 6.91
C LEU A 161 -20.67 -3.47 6.16
N PRO A 162 -21.46 -4.36 6.78
CA PRO A 162 -22.02 -5.53 6.10
C PRO A 162 -22.72 -5.23 4.76
N ASP A 163 -22.83 -6.22 3.87
CA ASP A 163 -23.64 -6.16 2.63
C ASP A 163 -25.09 -5.70 2.85
N LYS A 164 -25.71 -6.06 3.99
CA LYS A 164 -27.05 -5.57 4.36
C LYS A 164 -27.17 -4.04 4.48
N GLN A 165 -26.04 -3.38 4.67
CA GLN A 165 -25.88 -1.92 4.71
C GLN A 165 -25.14 -1.43 3.46
N GLN A 166 -25.16 -2.22 2.39
CA GLN A 166 -24.64 -1.90 1.06
C GLN A 166 -23.15 -1.57 1.05
N HIS A 167 -22.35 -2.15 1.96
CA HIS A 167 -20.92 -1.89 2.06
C HIS A 167 -20.58 -0.40 2.27
N ASP A 168 -21.48 0.39 2.89
CA ASP A 168 -21.15 1.77 3.29
C ASP A 168 -19.99 1.76 4.30
N ILE A 169 -19.27 2.88 4.41
CA ILE A 169 -18.09 2.97 5.27
C ILE A 169 -18.53 3.45 6.65
N ILE A 170 -17.98 2.85 7.71
CA ILE A 170 -18.29 3.26 9.07
C ILE A 170 -17.85 4.71 9.34
N TYR A 171 -18.43 5.34 10.35
CA TYR A 171 -17.95 6.61 10.86
C TYR A 171 -16.45 6.54 11.19
N ASN A 172 -15.67 7.52 10.71
CA ASN A 172 -14.21 7.55 10.81
C ASN A 172 -13.49 6.33 10.19
N GLY A 173 -14.17 5.59 9.29
CA GLY A 173 -13.72 4.31 8.76
C GLY A 173 -12.41 4.35 7.99
N TYR A 174 -12.10 5.43 7.26
CA TYR A 174 -10.80 5.55 6.58
C TYR A 174 -9.63 5.65 7.57
N ASN A 175 -9.78 6.48 8.62
CA ASN A 175 -8.71 6.67 9.59
C ASN A 175 -8.59 5.44 10.51
N LEU A 176 -9.71 4.91 11.02
CA LEU A 176 -9.73 3.70 11.84
C LEU A 176 -9.12 2.50 11.10
N ALA A 177 -9.50 2.27 9.84
CA ALA A 177 -9.01 1.13 9.07
C ALA A 177 -7.50 1.19 8.84
N ARG A 178 -6.98 2.35 8.42
CA ARG A 178 -5.54 2.59 8.26
C ARG A 178 -4.80 2.31 9.57
N ASP A 179 -5.31 2.81 10.68
CA ASP A 179 -4.62 2.71 11.97
C ASP A 179 -4.69 1.30 12.55
N TRP A 180 -5.79 0.58 12.32
CA TRP A 180 -5.92 -0.84 12.68
C TRP A 180 -5.04 -1.73 11.81
N LEU A 181 -4.91 -1.42 10.52
CA LEU A 181 -3.92 -2.04 9.65
C LEU A 181 -2.51 -1.83 10.22
N VAL A 182 -2.16 -0.60 10.62
CA VAL A 182 -0.87 -0.31 11.26
C VAL A 182 -0.68 -1.11 12.56
N GLY A 183 -1.72 -1.23 13.38
CA GLY A 183 -1.72 -2.08 14.57
C GLY A 183 -1.42 -3.55 14.25
N ASN A 184 -2.04 -4.10 13.20
CA ASN A 184 -1.87 -5.48 12.77
C ASN A 184 -0.48 -5.74 12.17
N VAL A 185 -0.03 -4.92 11.20
CA VAL A 185 1.28 -5.10 10.53
C VAL A 185 2.48 -4.91 11.46
N THR A 186 2.27 -4.27 12.61
CA THR A 186 3.28 -4.09 13.67
C THR A 186 2.98 -4.89 14.94
N ALA A 187 2.02 -5.82 14.89
CA ALA A 187 1.65 -6.72 15.99
C ALA A 187 1.49 -6.01 17.36
N GLN A 188 0.81 -4.86 17.39
CA GLN A 188 0.59 -4.12 18.63
C GLN A 188 -0.34 -4.88 19.57
N SER A 189 -0.04 -4.83 20.87
CA SER A 189 -0.83 -5.51 21.91
C SER A 189 -2.14 -4.78 22.26
N SER A 190 -2.31 -3.56 21.77
CA SER A 190 -3.52 -2.76 21.92
C SER A 190 -3.85 -2.02 20.63
N VAL A 191 -5.13 -1.72 20.42
CA VAL A 191 -5.60 -0.91 19.29
C VAL A 191 -4.90 0.46 19.29
N ILE A 192 -4.49 0.91 18.09
CA ILE A 192 -3.91 2.23 17.90
C ILE A 192 -4.94 3.31 18.28
N PRO A 193 -4.61 4.25 19.19
CA PRO A 193 -5.53 5.32 19.55
C PRO A 193 -5.56 6.39 18.44
N THR A 194 -6.39 6.18 17.41
CA THR A 194 -6.52 7.03 16.21
C THR A 194 -6.55 8.53 16.52
N SER A 195 -7.29 8.96 17.55
CA SER A 195 -7.40 10.37 17.92
C SER A 195 -6.10 11.02 18.40
N ASN A 196 -5.08 10.23 18.75
CA ASN A 196 -3.82 10.71 19.30
C ASN A 196 -2.68 10.68 18.27
N LEU A 197 -2.95 10.20 17.05
CA LEU A 197 -1.94 10.12 16.01
C LEU A 197 -1.56 11.51 15.49
N THR A 198 -0.29 11.63 15.13
CA THR A 198 0.29 12.83 14.52
C THR A 198 1.18 12.42 13.36
N ASN A 199 1.65 13.38 12.58
CA ASN A 199 2.68 13.16 11.55
C ASN A 199 4.09 12.84 12.09
N GLN A 200 4.20 12.58 13.40
CA GLN A 200 5.42 12.11 14.07
C GLN A 200 5.23 10.73 14.69
N SER A 201 4.01 10.17 14.62
CA SER A 201 3.72 8.85 15.15
C SER A 201 4.50 7.79 14.37
N ILE A 202 5.13 6.87 15.10
CA ILE A 202 5.91 5.76 14.56
C ILE A 202 5.50 4.47 15.26
N TYR A 203 5.51 3.36 14.51
CA TYR A 203 5.27 2.02 15.02
C TYR A 203 6.25 1.04 14.41
N SER A 204 6.55 -0.04 15.12
CA SER A 204 7.45 -1.07 14.62
C SER A 204 7.08 -2.40 15.24
N GLY A 205 7.17 -3.47 14.46
CA GLY A 205 6.92 -4.82 14.94
C GLY A 205 7.08 -5.87 13.87
N GLN A 206 6.89 -7.13 14.27
CA GLN A 206 7.10 -8.29 13.43
C GLN A 206 5.83 -9.10 13.29
N THR A 207 5.65 -9.66 12.11
CA THR A 207 4.58 -10.60 11.78
C THR A 207 5.17 -11.80 11.04
N SER A 208 4.44 -12.90 10.98
CA SER A 208 4.93 -14.11 10.33
C SER A 208 3.82 -14.90 9.67
N PHE A 209 4.11 -15.46 8.51
CA PHE A 209 3.24 -16.39 7.81
C PHE A 209 4.08 -17.45 7.10
N ASP A 210 3.62 -18.71 7.11
CA ASP A 210 4.28 -19.83 6.42
C ASP A 210 5.80 -19.91 6.62
N GLY A 211 6.28 -19.62 7.83
CA GLY A 211 7.71 -19.62 8.20
C GLY A 211 8.54 -18.42 7.70
N TYR A 212 7.93 -17.46 7.00
CA TYR A 212 8.52 -16.15 6.71
C TYR A 212 8.28 -15.21 7.89
N ILE A 213 9.28 -14.38 8.22
CA ILE A 213 9.18 -13.35 9.27
C ILE A 213 9.44 -11.98 8.64
N TYR A 214 8.50 -11.07 8.82
CA TYR A 214 8.55 -9.70 8.32
C TYR A 214 8.72 -8.73 9.47
N GLN A 215 9.56 -7.72 9.28
CA GLN A 215 9.66 -6.55 10.14
C GLN A 215 9.04 -5.36 9.40
N THR A 216 8.05 -4.72 10.01
CA THR A 216 7.45 -3.48 9.48
C THR A 216 7.87 -2.32 10.37
N ASN A 217 8.37 -1.24 9.75
CA ASN A 217 8.51 0.06 10.40
C ASN A 217 7.53 1.04 9.76
N VAL A 218 6.72 1.70 10.58
CA VAL A 218 5.68 2.62 10.13
C VAL A 218 6.00 4.03 10.58
N GLN A 219 5.88 4.98 9.66
CA GLN A 219 5.89 6.41 9.96
C GLN A 219 4.64 7.07 9.40
N TYR A 220 3.94 7.83 10.23
CA TYR A 220 2.86 8.69 9.76
C TYR A 220 3.42 10.00 9.21
N VAL A 221 2.87 10.46 8.09
CA VAL A 221 3.19 11.77 7.50
C VAL A 221 1.91 12.55 7.21
N SER A 222 2.04 13.86 7.08
CA SER A 222 0.96 14.74 6.61
C SER A 222 1.40 15.50 5.34
N GLY A 223 0.45 16.13 4.67
CA GLY A 223 0.72 16.93 3.46
C GLY A 223 0.61 16.16 2.14
N LEU A 224 0.42 14.84 2.19
CA LEU A 224 0.06 14.01 1.03
C LEU A 224 -1.46 14.05 0.77
N LEU A 225 -2.24 13.88 1.84
CA LEU A 225 -3.69 14.09 1.87
C LEU A 225 -4.01 15.36 2.67
N SER A 226 -5.10 16.04 2.30
CA SER A 226 -5.66 17.13 3.11
C SER A 226 -6.56 16.56 4.20
N ASN A 227 -6.58 17.20 5.37
CA ASN A 227 -7.58 16.94 6.41
C ASN A 227 -8.91 17.57 5.98
N THR A 228 -9.79 16.79 5.33
CA THR A 228 -11.00 17.31 4.69
C THR A 228 -12.06 16.22 4.49
N SER A 229 -13.27 16.66 4.15
CA SER A 229 -14.33 15.84 3.55
C SER A 229 -14.49 16.11 2.04
N ASP A 230 -13.84 17.14 1.51
CA ASP A 230 -13.96 17.54 0.11
C ASP A 230 -13.29 16.52 -0.82
N GLY A 231 -14.04 16.06 -1.83
CA GLY A 231 -13.55 15.07 -2.78
C GLY A 231 -13.51 13.63 -2.25
N ILE A 232 -13.89 13.41 -0.99
CA ILE A 232 -13.87 12.10 -0.35
C ILE A 232 -15.19 11.37 -0.63
N ASN A 233 -15.12 10.12 -1.09
CA ASN A 233 -16.29 9.27 -1.22
C ASN A 233 -16.86 8.92 0.17
N HIS A 234 -18.17 8.67 0.28
CA HIS A 234 -18.84 8.42 1.57
C HIS A 234 -18.67 9.53 2.63
N TYR A 235 -18.32 10.76 2.24
CA TYR A 235 -17.96 11.83 3.18
C TYR A 235 -19.04 12.18 4.23
N LEU A 236 -20.32 11.89 3.95
CA LEU A 236 -21.44 12.12 4.88
C LEU A 236 -21.57 11.06 5.98
N SER A 237 -21.18 9.81 5.71
CA SER A 237 -21.21 8.72 6.69
C SER A 237 -19.88 8.63 7.44
N VAL A 238 -18.77 8.79 6.74
CA VAL A 238 -17.43 8.72 7.31
C VAL A 238 -17.08 9.98 8.11
N GLY A 239 -17.43 11.15 7.56
CA GLY A 239 -17.31 12.44 8.23
C GLY A 239 -18.65 12.86 8.83
N ALA A 240 -18.67 13.16 10.13
CA ALA A 240 -19.86 13.67 10.81
C ALA A 240 -19.49 14.44 12.08
N ASN A 241 -20.43 15.19 12.65
CA ASN A 241 -20.30 15.84 13.96
C ASN A 241 -19.06 16.77 14.10
N GLY A 242 -18.66 17.44 13.01
CA GLY A 242 -17.48 18.31 13.00
C GLY A 242 -16.15 17.58 12.80
N THR A 243 -16.19 16.28 12.50
CA THR A 243 -15.03 15.48 12.08
C THR A 243 -15.01 15.33 10.56
N ASN A 244 -13.87 15.65 9.95
CA ASN A 244 -13.64 15.43 8.52
C ASN A 244 -13.54 13.94 8.21
N ALA A 245 -13.90 13.54 6.99
CA ALA A 245 -13.87 12.15 6.56
C ALA A 245 -12.46 11.53 6.61
N VAL A 246 -11.42 12.33 6.35
CA VAL A 246 -10.01 11.95 6.52
C VAL A 246 -9.25 12.99 7.36
N ASP A 247 -8.29 12.51 8.15
CA ASP A 247 -7.46 13.36 9.02
C ASP A 247 -6.22 13.95 8.32
N GLY A 248 -5.97 13.58 7.05
CA GLY A 248 -4.85 14.02 6.25
C GLY A 248 -3.53 13.28 6.54
N LEU A 249 -3.55 12.26 7.40
CA LEU A 249 -2.39 11.41 7.66
C LEU A 249 -2.31 10.27 6.64
N VAL A 250 -1.08 9.91 6.28
CA VAL A 250 -0.75 8.73 5.47
C VAL A 250 0.28 7.90 6.23
N ALA A 251 0.08 6.58 6.27
CA ALA A 251 1.03 5.65 6.88
C ALA A 251 2.03 5.16 5.84
N LEU A 252 3.33 5.38 6.08
CA LEU A 252 4.42 4.85 5.26
C LEU A 252 4.98 3.59 5.93
N LEU A 253 4.97 2.47 5.21
CA LEU A 253 5.37 1.14 5.70
C LEU A 253 6.67 0.72 4.99
N GLU A 254 7.75 0.59 5.75
CA GLU A 254 9.02 0.01 5.32
C GLU A 254 9.07 -1.45 5.79
N VAL A 255 9.16 -2.41 4.87
CA VAL A 255 9.08 -3.84 5.17
C VAL A 255 10.39 -4.56 4.86
N ARG A 256 10.88 -5.33 5.83
CA ARG A 256 12.09 -6.16 5.71
C ARG A 256 11.76 -7.63 5.98
N LEU A 257 12.26 -8.53 5.15
CA LEU A 257 12.14 -9.96 5.32
C LEU A 257 13.31 -10.47 6.17
N LEU A 258 13.04 -10.79 7.43
CA LEU A 258 14.06 -11.21 8.40
C LEU A 258 14.43 -12.68 8.29
N SER A 259 13.49 -13.54 7.89
CA SER A 259 13.67 -14.99 7.84
C SER A 259 12.85 -15.60 6.72
N LYS A 260 13.37 -16.69 6.14
CA LYS A 260 12.69 -17.57 5.18
C LYS A 260 12.62 -18.99 5.76
N PRO A 261 11.62 -19.81 5.39
CA PRO A 261 11.57 -21.22 5.76
C PRO A 261 12.84 -21.94 5.33
N SER A 262 13.27 -22.91 6.13
CA SER A 262 14.33 -23.82 5.71
C SER A 262 13.86 -24.57 4.46
N SER A 263 14.62 -24.50 3.36
CA SER A 263 14.34 -25.36 2.21
C SER A 263 14.38 -26.81 2.67
N SER A 264 13.28 -27.55 2.53
CA SER A 264 13.32 -29.00 2.68
C SER A 264 14.24 -29.54 1.59
N SER A 265 15.32 -30.20 2.02
CA SER A 265 16.29 -30.86 1.13
C SER A 265 15.70 -32.12 0.53
#